data_AF-A0A1M3E4G5-F1
#
_entry.id   AF-A0A1M3E4G5-F1
#
_cell.length_a   1.000
_cell.length_b   1.000
_cell.length_c   1.000
_cell.angle_alpha   90.00
_cell.angle_beta   90.00
_cell.angle_gamma   90.00
#
_symmetry.space_group_name_H-M   'P 1'
#
loop_
_entity.id
_entity.type
_entity.pdbx_description
1 polymer ?
#
loop_
_entity_poly.entity_id
_entity_poly.type
_entity_poly.pdbx_seq_one_letter_code
_entity_poly.pdbx_strand_id
1 'polypeptide(L)' 'MQKDKNKGLGNQIPPDLFHVEIYFEANGSTTKNAQQFYNYYKDSNWKNYRNEIIKNWKVLAWQWINYQK' A
#
# COMPACT_ATOMS: atom_id res chain seq x y z
N MET A 1 -5.58 11.21 27.79
CA MET A 1 -6.60 10.63 26.88
C MET A 1 -6.12 10.82 25.45
N GLN A 2 -5.50 9.79 24.85
CA GLN A 2 -5.16 9.83 23.42
C GLN A 2 -6.48 9.65 22.65
N LYS A 3 -6.86 10.66 21.86
CA LYS A 3 -8.07 10.61 21.03
C LYS A 3 -7.83 9.60 19.91
N ASP A 4 -8.50 8.46 19.95
CA ASP A 4 -8.58 7.53 18.83
C ASP A 4 -9.15 8.25 17.61
N LYS A 5 -8.27 8.64 16.68
CA LYS A 5 -8.62 9.27 15.40
C LYS A 5 -8.95 8.22 14.34
N ASN A 6 -9.75 7.21 14.68
CA ASN A 6 -10.29 6.30 13.66
C ASN A 6 -11.49 6.99 13.02
N LYS A 7 -11.22 7.71 11.91
CA LYS A 7 -12.16 8.62 11.24
C LYS A 7 -13.00 7.94 10.15
N GLY A 8 -12.97 6.62 10.01
CA GLY A 8 -13.72 5.92 8.95
C GLY A 8 -13.34 6.38 7.54
N LEU A 9 -12.16 6.97 7.37
CA LEU A 9 -11.64 7.37 6.07
C LEU A 9 -11.03 6.11 5.45
N GLY A 10 -11.44 5.73 4.23
CA GLY A 10 -10.92 4.58 3.47
C GLY A 10 -9.39 4.58 3.21
N ASN A 11 -8.68 5.54 3.80
CA ASN A 11 -7.23 5.70 3.82
C ASN A 11 -6.59 5.01 5.04
N GLN A 12 -7.37 4.34 5.90
CA GLN A 12 -6.86 3.64 7.10
C GLN A 12 -6.91 2.11 6.97
N ILE A 13 -7.56 1.61 5.92
CA ILE A 13 -7.71 0.18 5.68
C ILE A 13 -6.65 -0.22 4.65
N PRO A 14 -5.78 -1.22 4.95
CA PRO A 14 -4.88 -1.80 3.96
C PRO A 14 -5.65 -2.20 2.69
N PRO A 15 -5.09 -1.98 1.48
CA PRO A 15 -5.76 -2.42 0.27
C PRO A 15 -5.90 -3.94 0.24
N ASP A 16 -6.89 -4.43 -0.51
CA ASP A 16 -6.92 -5.83 -0.91
C ASP A 16 -5.82 -6.09 -1.95
N LEU A 17 -5.22 -7.28 -1.94
CA LEU A 17 -4.27 -7.69 -2.96
C LEU A 17 -4.86 -7.55 -4.36
N PHE A 18 -6.14 -7.88 -4.55
CA PHE A 18 -6.83 -7.74 -5.84
C PHE A 18 -6.82 -6.29 -6.36
N HIS A 19 -7.02 -5.31 -5.48
CA HIS A 19 -6.96 -3.89 -5.86
C HIS A 19 -5.53 -3.45 -6.20
N VAL A 20 -4.52 -4.00 -5.52
CA VAL A 20 -3.12 -3.75 -5.82
C VAL A 20 -2.75 -4.34 -7.19
N GLU A 21 -3.16 -5.58 -7.47
CA GLU A 21 -2.92 -6.25 -8.75
C GLU A 21 -3.51 -5.46 -9.92
N ILE A 22 -4.78 -5.04 -9.82
CA ILE A 22 -5.43 -4.17 -10.84
C ILE A 22 -4.64 -2.88 -11.06
N TYR A 23 -4.19 -2.23 -9.97
CA TYR A 23 -3.45 -0.99 -10.09
C TYR A 23 -2.11 -1.19 -10.82
N PHE A 24 -1.40 -2.26 -10.51
CA PHE A 24 -0.12 -2.58 -11.14
C PHE A 24 -0.30 -2.91 -12.62
N GLU A 25 -1.29 -3.73 -12.97
CA GLU A 25 -1.61 -4.07 -14.36
C GLU A 25 -2.00 -2.83 -15.17
N ALA A 26 -2.84 -1.95 -14.61
CA ALA A 26 -3.24 -0.68 -15.24
C ALA A 26 -2.05 0.28 -15.48
N ASN A 27 -0.96 0.14 -14.71
CA ASN A 27 0.27 0.91 -14.88
C ASN A 27 1.34 0.16 -15.70
N GLY A 28 0.98 -0.93 -16.38
CA GLY A 28 1.90 -1.71 -17.21
C GLY A 28 2.89 -2.57 -16.43
N SER A 29 2.63 -2.84 -15.15
CA SER A 29 3.43 -3.74 -14.31
C SER A 29 2.79 -5.13 -14.22
N THR A 30 3.51 -6.10 -13.64
CA THR A 30 3.03 -7.49 -13.53
C THR A 30 2.37 -7.76 -12.19
N THR A 31 1.44 -8.72 -12.16
CA THR A 31 0.82 -9.26 -10.94
C THR A 31 1.86 -9.75 -9.94
N LYS A 32 2.97 -10.36 -10.42
CA LYS A 32 4.08 -10.78 -9.55
C LYS A 32 4.72 -9.60 -8.81
N ASN A 33 4.92 -8.47 -9.50
CA ASN A 33 5.45 -7.26 -8.88
C ASN A 33 4.46 -6.67 -7.87
N ALA A 34 3.16 -6.73 -8.18
CA ALA A 34 2.09 -6.33 -7.26
C ALA A 34 2.09 -7.17 -5.97
N GLN A 35 2.27 -8.48 -6.07
CA GLN A 35 2.37 -9.39 -4.93
C GLN A 35 3.63 -9.13 -4.09
N GLN A 36 4.77 -8.86 -4.74
CA GLN A 36 6.00 -8.48 -4.03
C GLN A 36 5.80 -7.18 -3.23
N PHE A 37 5.22 -6.16 -3.86
CA PHE A 37 4.85 -4.91 -3.18
C PHE A 37 3.89 -5.16 -2.01
N TYR A 38 2.82 -5.93 -2.24
CA TYR A 38 1.81 -6.22 -1.22
C TYR A 38 2.43 -6.92 0.00
N ASN A 39 3.23 -7.97 -0.23
CA ASN A 39 3.86 -8.73 0.84
C ASN A 39 4.86 -7.88 1.64
N TYR A 40 5.66 -7.05 0.97
CA TYR A 40 6.60 -6.13 1.62
C TYR A 40 5.91 -5.20 2.63
N TYR A 41 4.77 -4.63 2.27
CA TYR A 41 4.01 -3.76 3.18
C TYR A 41 3.13 -4.54 4.16
N LYS A 42 2.69 -5.75 3.82
CA LYS A 42 1.96 -6.64 4.72
C LYS A 42 2.79 -7.02 5.94
N ASP A 43 4.07 -7.35 5.76
CA ASP A 43 4.98 -7.71 6.86
C ASP A 43 5.20 -6.52 7.82
N SER A 44 5.11 -5.30 7.29
CA SER A 44 5.17 -4.06 8.07
C SER A 44 3.82 -3.61 8.62
N ASN A 45 2.78 -4.45 8.54
CA ASN A 45 1.39 -4.12 8.90
C ASN A 45 0.86 -2.85 8.23
N TRP A 46 1.32 -2.54 7.02
CA TRP A 46 0.98 -1.32 6.28
C TRP A 46 1.28 -0.02 7.06
N LYS A 47 2.35 -0.05 7.86
CA LYS A 47 2.85 1.11 8.60
C LYS A 47 4.18 1.58 8.06
N ASN A 48 4.45 2.88 8.22
CA ASN A 48 5.75 3.46 7.93
C ASN A 48 6.75 3.19 9.09
N TYR A 49 8.00 3.63 8.90
CA TYR A 49 9.07 3.53 9.92
C TYR A 49 8.79 4.30 11.21
N ARG A 50 7.82 5.23 11.21
CA ARG A 50 7.33 5.96 12.39
C ARG A 50 6.13 5.28 13.05
N ASN A 51 5.81 4.04 12.63
CA ASN A 51 4.66 3.26 13.10
C ASN A 51 3.29 3.91 12.79
N GLU A 52 3.24 4.79 11.79
CA GLU A 52 2.00 5.42 11.32
C GLU A 52 1.42 4.66 10.12
N ILE A 53 0.09 4.59 10.03
CA ILE A 53 -0.60 3.93 8.91
C ILE A 53 -0.28 4.65 7.60
N ILE A 54 0.07 3.88 6.56
CA ILE A 54 0.23 4.37 5.20
C ILE A 54 -1.13 4.82 4.67
N LYS A 55 -1.31 6.13 4.50
CA LYS A 55 -2.58 6.71 4.05
C LYS A 55 -2.82 6.58 2.55
N ASN A 56 -1.76 6.44 1.76
CA ASN A 56 -1.86 6.46 0.30
C ASN A 56 -0.91 5.43 -0.32
N TRP A 57 -1.34 4.18 -0.32
CA TRP A 57 -0.58 3.07 -0.88
C TRP A 57 -0.35 3.21 -2.40
N LYS A 58 -1.21 3.93 -3.14
CA LYS A 58 -1.06 4.13 -4.59
C LYS A 58 0.19 4.94 -4.94
N VAL A 59 0.57 5.90 -4.09
CA VAL A 59 1.83 6.65 -4.25
C VAL A 59 3.02 5.71 -4.07
N LEU A 60 2.97 4.85 -3.05
CA LEU A 60 4.03 3.85 -2.83
C LEU A 60 4.08 2.83 -3.96
N ALA A 61 2.93 2.39 -4.48
CA ALA A 61 2.84 1.48 -5.62
C ALA A 61 3.42 2.13 -6.89
N TRP A 62 3.07 3.39 -7.17
CA TRP A 62 3.66 4.13 -8.28
C TRP A 62 5.17 4.28 -8.12
N GLN A 63 5.66 4.58 -6.91
CA GLN A 63 7.10 4.63 -6.64
C GLN A 63 7.75 3.26 -6.85
N TRP A 64 7.13 2.19 -6.35
CA TRP A 64 7.62 0.83 -6.53
C TRP A 64 7.73 0.45 -8.01
N ILE A 65 6.73 0.78 -8.82
CA ILE A 65 6.73 0.50 -10.26
C ILE A 65 7.84 1.28 -10.98
N ASN A 66 8.08 2.54 -10.62
CA ASN A 66 8.99 3.43 -11.35
C ASN A 66 10.45 3.40 -10.85
N TYR A 67 10.69 3.07 -9.58
CA TYR A 67 12.02 3.17 -8.95
C TYR A 67 12.69 1.82 -8.62
N GLN A 68 12.03 0.67 -8.82
CA GLN A 68 12.63 -0.68 -8.65
C GLN A 68 13.51 -1.11 -9.84
N LYS A 69 14.40 -0.24 -10.35
CA LYS A 69 15.37 -0.59 -11.41
C LYS A 69 16.68 -1.11 -10.84
#